data_AF-A0A7X1Z8A5-F1
#
_entry.id   AF-A0A7X1Z8A5-F1
#
_cell.length_a   1.000
_cell.length_b   1.000
_cell.length_c   1.000
_cell.angle_alpha   90.00
_cell.angle_beta   90.00
_cell.angle_gamma   90.00
#
_symmetry.space_group_name_H-M   'P 1'
#
loop_
_entity.id
_entity.type
_entity.pdbx_description
1 polymer ?
#
loop_
_entity_poly.entity_id
_entity_poly.type
_entity_poly.pdbx_seq_one_letter_code
_entity_poly.pdbx_strand_id
1 'polypeptide(L)'
;MKEYSKTFGIMTMIYLGMLLIDTLFTLFSTPANYSVIVTSLLGIQIKNTITTHNITTTFSPTWILVISYFVTLILGFAINKGIEKVKNKQ
;
A
#
# COMPACT_ATOMS: atom_id res chain seq x y z
N MET A 1 20.92 8.05 13.85
CA MET A 1 19.72 8.77 13.34
C MET A 1 19.65 8.79 11.82
N LYS A 2 20.72 9.15 11.09
CA LYS A 2 20.71 9.19 9.61
C LYS A 2 20.35 7.85 8.95
N GLU A 3 20.84 6.73 9.46
CA GLU A 3 20.53 5.40 8.90
C GLU A 3 19.06 5.01 9.09
N TYR A 4 18.50 5.19 10.29
CA TYR A 4 17.06 4.97 10.52
C TYR A 4 16.17 5.86 9.65
N SER A 5 16.54 7.13 9.46
CA SER A 5 15.83 8.05 8.57
C SER A 5 15.90 7.61 7.10
N LYS A 6 17.06 7.08 6.66
CA LYS A 6 17.25 6.56 5.32
C LYS A 6 16.41 5.29 5.09
N THR A 7 16.44 4.35 6.03
CA THR A 7 15.63 3.12 5.98
C THR A 7 14.14 3.44 5.98
N PHE A 8 13.69 4.37 6.84
CA PHE A 8 12.30 4.84 6.86
C PHE A 8 11.87 5.42 5.50
N GLY A 9 12.71 6.28 4.90
CA GLY A 9 12.43 6.88 3.59
C GLY A 9 12.33 5.84 2.48
N ILE A 10 13.28 4.91 2.42
CA ILE A 10 13.28 3.82 1.41
C ILE A 10 12.04 2.93 1.58
N MET A 11 11.73 2.49 2.81
CA MET A 11 10.57 1.64 3.07
C MET A 11 9.25 2.35 2.73
N THR A 12 9.16 3.65 3.01
CA THR A 12 7.98 4.44 2.65
C THR A 12 7.82 4.54 1.14
N MET A 13 8.91 4.79 0.40
CA MET A 13 8.87 4.86 -1.06
C MET A 13 8.46 3.52 -1.69
N ILE A 14 9.02 2.40 -1.17
CA ILE A 14 8.64 1.05 -1.60
C ILE A 14 7.15 0.80 -1.33
N TYR A 15 6.68 1.12 -0.11
CA TYR A 15 5.28 0.93 0.25
C TYR A 15 4.34 1.73 -0.65
N LEU A 16 4.64 3.00 -0.92
CA LEU A 16 3.84 3.82 -1.82
C LEU A 16 3.82 3.27 -3.24
N GLY A 17 4.95 2.75 -3.74
CA GLY A 17 5.00 2.07 -5.04
C GLY A 17 4.10 0.83 -5.08
N MET A 18 4.17 -0.02 -4.04
CA MET A 18 3.28 -1.19 -3.92
C MET A 18 1.82 -0.79 -3.81
N LEU A 19 1.50 0.25 -3.03
CA LEU A 19 0.15 0.79 -2.88
C LEU A 19 -0.44 1.24 -4.21
N LEU A 20 0.34 1.96 -5.03
CA LEU A 20 -0.08 2.39 -6.35
C LEU A 20 -0.36 1.19 -7.27
N ILE A 21 0.56 0.22 -7.30
CA ILE A 21 0.40 -0.99 -8.12
C ILE A 21 -0.85 -1.77 -7.69
N ASP A 22 -1.02 -2.04 -6.40
CA ASP A 22 -2.17 -2.76 -5.85
C ASP A 22 -3.50 -2.05 -6.16
N THR A 23 -3.52 -0.73 -5.99
CA THR A 23 -4.72 0.07 -6.27
C THR A 23 -5.08 0.03 -7.76
N LEU A 24 -4.11 0.23 -8.65
CA LEU A 24 -4.34 0.18 -10.10
C LEU A 24 -4.74 -1.22 -10.55
N PHE A 25 -4.06 -2.25 -10.05
CA PHE A 25 -4.40 -3.65 -10.35
C PHE A 25 -5.82 -3.98 -9.91
N THR A 26 -6.21 -3.59 -8.69
CA THR A 26 -7.58 -3.78 -8.18
C THR A 26 -8.60 -3.00 -9.03
N LEU A 27 -8.28 -1.77 -9.42
CA LEU A 27 -9.14 -0.94 -10.26
C LEU A 27 -9.41 -1.61 -11.61
N PHE A 28 -8.36 -2.05 -12.31
CA PHE A 28 -8.49 -2.66 -13.64
C PHE A 28 -9.04 -4.08 -13.61
N SER A 29 -8.92 -4.78 -12.47
CA SER A 29 -9.54 -6.08 -12.27
C SER A 29 -11.03 -5.97 -11.91
N THR A 30 -11.50 -4.79 -11.48
CA THR A 30 -12.90 -4.58 -11.12
C THR A 30 -13.74 -4.42 -12.40
N PRO A 31 -14.78 -5.25 -12.60
CA PRO A 31 -15.62 -5.17 -13.80
C PRO A 31 -16.31 -3.81 -13.92
N ALA A 32 -16.23 -3.18 -15.09
CA ALA A 32 -16.79 -1.86 -15.37
C ALA A 32 -18.28 -1.86 -15.75
N ASN A 33 -19.01 -2.95 -15.45
CA ASN A 33 -20.37 -3.14 -15.95
C ASN A 33 -21.44 -2.82 -14.89
N TYR A 34 -21.05 -2.65 -13.64
CA TYR A 34 -21.95 -2.38 -12.52
C TYR A 34 -21.27 -1.56 -11.44
N SER A 35 -22.07 -0.95 -10.56
CA SER A 35 -21.54 -0.23 -9.40
C SER A 35 -20.98 -1.23 -8.39
N VAL A 36 -19.71 -1.06 -7.99
CA VAL A 36 -19.01 -1.98 -7.09
C VAL A 36 -18.20 -1.18 -6.07
N ILE A 37 -18.14 -1.72 -4.85
CA ILE A 37 -17.20 -1.29 -3.82
C ILE A 37 -16.22 -2.46 -3.60
N VAL A 38 -14.95 -2.24 -3.93
CA VAL A 38 -13.85 -3.19 -3.69
C VAL A 38 -12.85 -2.53 -2.77
N THR A 39 -12.22 -3.29 -1.89
CA THR A 39 -11.07 -2.80 -1.11
C THR A 39 -9.82 -3.52 -1.59
N SER A 40 -8.81 -2.74 -1.99
CA SER A 40 -7.50 -3.26 -2.40
C SER A 40 -6.80 -3.93 -1.22
N LEU A 41 -5.81 -4.77 -1.50
CA LEU A 41 -5.08 -5.52 -0.45
C LEU A 41 -4.43 -4.57 0.57
N LEU A 42 -3.90 -3.44 0.10
CA LEU A 42 -3.25 -2.41 0.91
C LEU A 42 -4.23 -1.35 1.44
N GLY A 43 -5.53 -1.63 1.36
CA GLY A 43 -6.55 -0.89 2.10
C GLY A 43 -7.08 0.37 1.42
N ILE A 44 -6.92 0.53 0.11
CA ILE A 44 -7.64 1.57 -0.65
C ILE A 44 -9.00 1.01 -1.05
N GLN A 45 -10.07 1.62 -0.57
CA GLN A 45 -11.40 1.33 -1.05
C GLN A 45 -11.64 2.07 -2.37
N ILE A 46 -12.08 1.32 -3.38
CA ILE A 46 -12.43 1.79 -4.71
C ILE A 46 -13.94 1.61 -4.85
N LYS A 47 -14.65 2.73 -4.97
CA LYS A 47 -16.09 2.76 -5.23
C LYS A 47 -16.34 3.24 -6.65
N ASN A 48 -16.76 2.32 -7.51
CA ASN A 48 -17.25 2.63 -8.84
C ASN A 48 -18.78 2.79 -8.78
N THR A 49 -19.27 3.94 -9.20
CA THR A 49 -20.70 4.21 -9.37
C THR A 49 -20.96 4.47 -10.84
N ILE A 50 -21.76 3.60 -11.46
CA ILE A 50 -22.11 3.68 -12.87
C ILE A 50 -23.58 4.06 -12.97
N THR A 51 -23.81 5.19 -13.63
CA THR A 51 -25.14 5.70 -13.97
C THR A 51 -25.29 5.70 -15.49
N THR A 52 -26.51 5.90 -16.00
CA THR A 52 -26.79 5.94 -17.44
C THR A 52 -25.95 6.96 -18.22
N HIS A 53 -25.42 7.98 -17.54
CA HIS A 53 -24.70 9.09 -18.19
C HIS A 53 -23.26 9.26 -17.72
N ASN A 54 -22.88 8.69 -16.58
CA ASN A 54 -21.57 8.93 -15.96
C ASN A 54 -21.04 7.69 -15.24
N ILE A 55 -19.71 7.54 -15.31
CA ILE A 55 -18.92 6.64 -14.47
C ILE A 55 -18.16 7.51 -13.47
N THR A 56 -18.34 7.25 -12.18
CA THR A 56 -17.62 7.95 -11.11
C THR A 56 -16.87 6.95 -10.26
N THR A 57 -15.56 7.12 -10.18
CA THR A 57 -14.67 6.32 -9.32
C THR A 57 -14.21 7.16 -8.15
N THR A 58 -14.46 6.68 -6.93
CA THR A 58 -13.98 7.31 -5.70
C THR A 58 -12.96 6.41 -5.01
N PHE A 59 -11.85 6.99 -4.59
CA PHE A 59 -10.82 6.31 -3.80
C PHE A 59 -10.90 6.80 -2.36
N SER A 60 -10.92 5.88 -1.41
CA SER A 60 -11.01 6.22 0.01
C SER A 60 -10.07 5.35 0.82
N PRO A 61 -9.18 5.94 1.64
CA PRO A 61 -8.32 5.18 2.51
C PRO A 61 -9.15 4.51 3.60
N THR A 62 -8.80 3.28 3.95
CA THR A 62 -9.38 2.56 5.10
C THR A 62 -8.35 2.44 6.22
N TRP A 63 -8.79 1.99 7.40
CA TRP A 63 -7.88 1.66 8.50
C TRP A 63 -6.87 0.56 8.14
N ILE A 64 -7.19 -0.31 7.18
CA ILE A 64 -6.26 -1.33 6.69
C ILE A 64 -4.99 -0.68 6.16
N LEU A 65 -5.10 0.43 5.43
CA LEU A 65 -3.94 1.14 4.86
C LEU A 65 -2.95 1.60 5.94
N VAL A 66 -3.48 2.09 7.06
CA VAL A 66 -2.67 2.54 8.19
C VAL A 66 -1.98 1.35 8.84
N ILE A 67 -2.72 0.27 9.07
CA ILE A 67 -2.18 -0.95 9.68
C ILE A 67 -1.11 -1.57 8.78
N SER A 68 -1.37 -1.73 7.49
CA SER A 68 -0.40 -2.32 6.55
C SER A 68 0.86 -1.47 6.42
N TYR A 69 0.75 -0.13 6.46
CA TYR A 69 1.91 0.75 6.46
C TYR A 69 2.79 0.54 7.70
N PHE A 70 2.20 0.50 8.89
CA PHE A 70 2.97 0.24 10.12
C PHE A 70 3.60 -1.14 10.13
N VAL A 71 2.90 -2.17 9.65
CA VAL A 71 3.46 -3.53 9.52
C VAL A 71 4.68 -3.51 8.58
N THR A 72 4.58 -2.86 7.41
CA THR A 72 5.70 -2.73 6.48
C THR A 72 6.91 -2.03 7.12
N LEU A 73 6.69 -0.96 7.87
CA LEU A 73 7.78 -0.26 8.56
C LEU A 73 8.45 -1.15 9.62
N ILE A 74 7.65 -1.84 10.45
CA ILE A 74 8.18 -2.75 11.48
C ILE A 74 9.02 -3.85 10.84
N LEU A 75 8.52 -4.47 9.75
CA LEU A 75 9.26 -5.48 9.00
C LEU A 75 10.56 -4.92 8.43
N GLY A 76 10.53 -3.73 7.82
CA GLY A 76 11.73 -3.07 7.29
C GLY A 76 12.79 -2.83 8.36
N PHE A 77 12.41 -2.36 9.53
CA PHE A 77 13.33 -2.16 10.65
C PHE A 77 13.86 -3.49 11.21
N ALA A 78 13.02 -4.52 11.31
CA ALA A 78 13.43 -5.85 11.75
C ALA A 78 14.47 -6.47 10.80
N ILE A 79 14.24 -6.37 9.49
CA ILE A 79 15.18 -6.82 8.46
C ILE A 79 16.50 -6.06 8.57
N ASN A 80 16.45 -4.72 8.67
CA ASN A 80 17.67 -3.91 8.79
C ASN A 80 18.50 -4.29 10.02
N LYS A 81 17.86 -4.45 11.20
CA LYS A 81 18.54 -4.92 12.41
C LYS A 81 19.10 -6.34 12.27
N GLY A 82 18.39 -7.22 11.56
CA GLY A 82 18.87 -8.56 11.25
C GLY A 82 20.15 -8.55 10.42
N ILE A 83 20.17 -7.71 9.37
CA ILE A 83 21.34 -7.53 8.50
C ILE A 83 22.53 -6.97 9.28
N GLU A 84 22.31 -5.94 10.11
CA GLU A 84 23.36 -5.37 10.99
C GLU A 84 23.94 -6.44 11.93
N LYS A 85 23.09 -7.29 12.51
CA LYS A 85 23.52 -8.38 13.41
C LYS A 85 24.35 -9.44 12.69
N VAL A 86 24.04 -9.77 11.44
CA VAL A 86 24.82 -10.72 10.64
C VAL A 86 26.17 -10.12 10.25
N LYS A 87 26.18 -8.84 9.84
CA LYS A 87 27.40 -8.13 9.46
C LYS A 87 28.40 -7.98 10.61
N ASN A 88 27.92 -7.77 11.84
CA ASN A 88 28.79 -7.67 13.03
C ASN A 88 29.33 -9.02 13.54
N LYS A 89 28.86 -10.15 13.00
CA LYS A 89 29.35 -11.50 13.35
C LYS A 89 30.42 -12.02 12.38
N GLN A 90 30.63 -11.36 11.24
CA GLN A 90 31.73 -11.62 10.32
C GLN A 90 32.91 -10.70 10.66
#